data_AF-A0AAU7PJD9-F1
#
_entry.id   AF-A0AAU7PJD9-F1
#
_cell.length_a   1.000
_cell.length_b   1.000
_cell.length_c   1.000
_cell.angle_alpha   90.00
_cell.angle_beta   90.00
_cell.angle_gamma   90.00
#
_symmetry.space_group_name_H-M   'P 1'
#
loop_
_entity.id
_entity.type
_entity.pdbx_description
1 polymer ?
#
loop_
_entity_poly.entity_id
_entity_poly.type
_entity_poly.pdbx_seq_one_letter_code
_entity_poly.pdbx_strand_id
1 'polypeptide(L)'
;MKRTLALLITMAVLVTVCAACSKSLEKMSATELLDLGEKYLLEMNYEKALIYFNKLIEVEPRNPRSYTGASEAYIGLSDAPPAVNVLKIGLESFPDDIELQTDFLTRLIAIDKINSDWYLRLAHIYIDKPDTDSAIALLNQGIGVTDMSVDGKVKLQELLDELIYQEEREESTALAVPILGEIAALCATESYDAVFEKMQSEEFGKVTALVDFLREPFISETPSGRIGVYGVDSTTYGNYMLYYGDYLDDVRNGNGLWFGYYEGQNYFAKGSWQDDKPDGEMTIKEWNSGLAENVIYRIITGSVVNGLWNGDIIWSFERDSELTHIFPVKFEMGHWVILEVKNDNDDGKTRYIVSKSGNTSDNNTGVMSTKTPNELEGVIGFIHE
;
A
#
# COMPACT_ATOMS: atom_id res chain seq x y z
N MET A 1 5.75 9.90 -86.08
CA MET A 1 4.34 9.46 -85.98
C MET A 1 4.16 8.04 -85.45
N LYS A 2 4.76 6.98 -86.01
CA LYS A 2 4.51 5.59 -85.54
C LYS A 2 4.94 5.31 -84.08
N ARG A 3 6.05 5.88 -83.61
CA ARG A 3 6.54 5.73 -82.22
C ARG A 3 5.74 6.54 -81.20
N THR A 4 5.31 7.76 -81.56
CA THR A 4 4.48 8.63 -80.70
C THR A 4 3.04 8.09 -80.58
N LEU A 5 2.51 7.48 -81.64
CA LEU A 5 1.21 6.81 -81.62
C LEU A 5 1.25 5.52 -80.76
N ALA A 6 2.33 4.74 -80.83
CA ALA A 6 2.50 3.56 -79.99
C ALA A 6 2.57 3.93 -78.48
N LEU A 7 3.30 4.99 -78.12
CA LEU A 7 3.39 5.51 -76.75
C LEU A 7 2.03 6.00 -76.20
N LEU A 8 1.23 6.69 -77.02
CA LEU A 8 -0.11 7.13 -76.65
C LEU A 8 -1.08 5.95 -76.49
N ILE A 9 -0.98 4.93 -77.34
CA ILE A 9 -1.79 3.70 -77.23
C ILE A 9 -1.40 2.91 -75.98
N THR A 10 -0.11 2.78 -75.66
CA THR A 10 0.33 2.10 -74.43
C THR A 10 -0.14 2.83 -73.17
N MET A 11 -0.12 4.16 -73.16
CA MET A 11 -0.59 4.97 -72.04
C MET A 11 -2.13 4.92 -71.90
N ALA A 12 -2.87 4.93 -73.02
CA ALA A 12 -4.32 4.76 -73.02
C ALA A 12 -4.76 3.35 -72.60
N VAL A 13 -4.00 2.31 -72.96
CA VAL A 13 -4.21 0.93 -72.49
C VAL A 13 -3.91 0.81 -71.00
N LEU A 14 -2.85 1.44 -70.49
CA LEU A 14 -2.54 1.46 -69.06
C LEU A 14 -3.66 2.14 -68.24
N VAL A 15 -4.19 3.28 -68.72
CA VAL A 15 -5.28 4.02 -68.06
C VAL A 15 -6.60 3.25 -68.08
N THR A 16 -6.92 2.54 -69.17
CA THR A 16 -8.16 1.76 -69.28
C THR A 16 -8.13 0.45 -68.49
N VAL A 17 -6.96 -0.21 -68.38
CA VAL A 17 -6.78 -1.38 -67.51
C VAL A 17 -6.92 -1.01 -66.04
N CYS A 18 -6.39 0.15 -65.62
CA CYS A 18 -6.60 0.68 -64.26
C CYS A 18 -8.08 0.99 -63.97
N ALA A 19 -8.84 1.53 -64.94
CA ALA A 19 -10.26 1.84 -64.76
C ALA A 19 -11.20 0.62 -64.79
N ALA A 20 -10.78 -0.49 -65.40
CA ALA A 20 -11.54 -1.73 -65.41
C ALA A 20 -11.39 -2.52 -64.10
N CYS A 21 -10.18 -2.55 -63.53
CA CYS A 21 -9.92 -3.16 -62.21
C CYS A 21 -10.66 -2.44 -61.08
N SER A 22 -10.82 -1.11 -61.12
CA SER A 22 -11.53 -0.38 -60.07
C SER A 22 -13.04 -0.64 -60.07
N LYS A 23 -13.67 -0.72 -61.25
CA LYS A 23 -15.11 -1.03 -61.37
C LYS A 23 -15.49 -2.44 -60.94
N SER A 24 -14.60 -3.42 -61.08
CA SER A 24 -14.85 -4.78 -60.57
C SER A 24 -14.77 -4.81 -59.04
N LEU A 25 -13.85 -4.04 -58.45
CA LEU A 25 -13.66 -3.98 -57.00
C LEU A 25 -14.88 -3.39 -56.27
N GLU A 26 -15.55 -2.39 -56.86
CA GLU A 26 -16.74 -1.75 -56.28
C GLU A 26 -17.98 -2.65 -56.16
N LYS A 27 -18.00 -3.80 -56.86
CA LYS A 27 -19.14 -4.73 -56.85
C LYS A 27 -18.93 -5.95 -55.95
N MET A 28 -17.74 -6.11 -55.39
CA MET A 28 -17.41 -7.26 -54.57
C MET A 28 -18.02 -7.13 -53.18
N SER A 29 -18.51 -8.24 -52.65
CA SER A 29 -18.94 -8.33 -51.25
C SER A 29 -17.74 -8.28 -50.30
N ALA A 30 -17.99 -7.90 -49.04
CA ALA A 30 -16.95 -7.89 -48.01
C ALA A 30 -16.28 -9.27 -47.85
N THR A 31 -17.06 -10.36 -47.93
CA THR A 31 -16.53 -11.73 -47.89
C THR A 31 -15.60 -12.03 -49.07
N GLU A 32 -15.98 -11.66 -50.30
CA GLU A 32 -15.12 -11.85 -51.48
C GLU A 32 -13.83 -11.04 -51.40
N LEU A 33 -13.90 -9.81 -50.87
CA LEU A 33 -12.73 -8.96 -50.64
C LEU A 33 -11.81 -9.57 -49.58
N LEU A 34 -12.36 -10.09 -48.48
CA LEU A 34 -11.62 -10.77 -47.44
C LEU A 34 -10.91 -12.03 -48.00
N ASP A 35 -11.65 -12.90 -48.67
CA ASP A 35 -11.13 -14.15 -49.24
C ASP A 35 -9.99 -13.90 -50.22
N LEU A 36 -10.10 -12.86 -51.06
CA LEU A 36 -9.03 -12.47 -51.98
C LEU A 36 -7.85 -11.82 -51.28
N GLY A 37 -8.08 -10.99 -50.25
CA GLY A 37 -7.03 -10.45 -49.39
C GLY A 37 -6.19 -11.57 -48.75
N GLU A 38 -6.85 -12.54 -48.10
CA GLU A 38 -6.20 -13.71 -47.50
C GLU A 38 -5.47 -14.55 -48.54
N LYS A 39 -6.10 -14.82 -49.69
CA LYS A 39 -5.48 -15.59 -50.75
C LYS A 39 -4.17 -14.95 -51.20
N TYR A 40 -4.18 -13.65 -51.47
CA TYR A 40 -2.98 -12.97 -51.93
C TYR A 40 -1.92 -12.82 -50.84
N LEU A 41 -2.34 -12.70 -49.57
CA LEU A 41 -1.43 -12.73 -48.43
C LEU A 41 -0.72 -14.09 -48.31
N LEU A 42 -1.45 -15.20 -48.44
CA LEU A 42 -0.91 -16.57 -48.45
C LEU A 42 0.03 -16.82 -49.64
N GLU A 43 -0.27 -16.22 -50.80
CA GLU A 43 0.59 -16.24 -51.98
C GLU A 43 1.81 -15.30 -51.86
N MET A 44 1.98 -14.60 -50.74
CA MET A 44 3.00 -13.57 -50.51
C MET A 44 2.96 -12.43 -51.54
N ASN A 45 1.80 -12.24 -52.19
CA ASN A 45 1.55 -11.15 -53.13
C ASN A 45 0.97 -9.95 -52.37
N TYR A 46 1.83 -9.35 -51.55
CA TYR A 46 1.45 -8.35 -50.56
C TYR A 46 0.81 -7.10 -51.19
N GLU A 47 1.28 -6.64 -52.36
CA GLU A 47 0.70 -5.50 -53.04
C GLU A 47 -0.74 -5.76 -53.46
N LYS A 48 -1.06 -6.98 -53.94
CA LYS A 48 -2.45 -7.34 -54.24
C LYS A 48 -3.27 -7.50 -52.97
N ALA A 49 -2.72 -8.14 -51.95
CA ALA A 49 -3.41 -8.28 -50.66
C ALA A 49 -3.85 -6.91 -50.11
N LEU A 50 -2.96 -5.91 -50.16
CA LEU A 50 -3.27 -4.53 -49.75
C LEU A 50 -4.41 -3.89 -50.55
N ILE A 51 -4.52 -4.16 -51.85
CA ILE A 51 -5.64 -3.63 -52.66
C ILE A 51 -6.98 -4.13 -52.10
N TYR A 52 -7.08 -5.43 -51.79
CA TYR A 52 -8.32 -6.02 -51.29
C TYR A 52 -8.59 -5.66 -49.83
N PHE A 53 -7.59 -5.69 -48.94
CA PHE A 53 -7.75 -5.30 -47.55
C PHE A 53 -8.11 -3.82 -47.38
N ASN A 54 -7.47 -2.92 -48.13
CA ASN A 54 -7.83 -1.49 -48.09
C ASN A 54 -9.24 -1.28 -48.63
N LYS A 55 -9.65 -2.01 -49.67
CA LYS A 55 -11.03 -1.94 -50.13
C LYS A 55 -12.01 -2.47 -49.09
N LEU A 56 -11.64 -3.53 -48.37
CA LEU A 56 -12.45 -4.08 -47.28
C LEU A 56 -12.62 -3.06 -46.14
N ILE A 57 -11.56 -2.34 -45.75
CA ILE A 57 -11.63 -1.25 -44.77
C ILE A 57 -12.62 -0.16 -45.24
N GLU A 58 -12.63 0.19 -46.52
CA GLU A 58 -13.58 1.20 -47.06
C GLU A 58 -15.04 0.74 -46.97
N VAL A 59 -15.34 -0.52 -47.31
CA VAL A 59 -16.72 -1.01 -47.42
C VAL A 59 -17.26 -1.56 -46.10
N GLU A 60 -16.38 -2.08 -45.24
CA GLU A 60 -16.71 -2.63 -43.93
C GLU A 60 -15.67 -2.20 -42.89
N PRO A 61 -15.69 -0.93 -42.42
CA PRO A 61 -14.73 -0.42 -41.45
C PRO A 61 -14.77 -1.13 -40.09
N ARG A 62 -15.79 -1.95 -39.83
CA ARG A 62 -15.89 -2.76 -38.60
C ARG A 62 -15.41 -4.20 -38.79
N ASN A 63 -14.61 -4.46 -39.81
CA ASN A 63 -13.93 -5.74 -40.00
C ASN A 63 -12.53 -5.71 -39.38
N PRO A 64 -12.26 -6.35 -38.23
CA PRO A 64 -10.93 -6.29 -37.60
C PRO A 64 -9.84 -6.93 -38.46
N ARG A 65 -10.19 -7.98 -39.23
CA ARG A 65 -9.25 -8.73 -40.05
C ARG A 65 -8.70 -7.90 -41.21
N SER A 66 -9.46 -6.93 -41.73
CA SER A 66 -8.95 -6.05 -42.79
C SER A 66 -7.77 -5.19 -42.33
N TYR A 67 -7.78 -4.74 -41.07
CA TYR A 67 -6.67 -3.97 -40.50
C TYR A 67 -5.44 -4.84 -40.22
N THR A 68 -5.63 -6.01 -39.60
CA THR A 68 -4.51 -6.92 -39.29
C THR A 68 -3.91 -7.53 -40.56
N GLY A 69 -4.74 -7.90 -41.54
CA GLY A 69 -4.30 -8.41 -42.84
C GLY A 69 -3.55 -7.37 -43.68
N ALA A 70 -4.02 -6.12 -43.68
CA ALA A 70 -3.27 -5.02 -44.31
C ALA A 70 -1.91 -4.80 -43.62
N SER A 71 -1.87 -4.83 -42.28
CA SER A 71 -0.63 -4.71 -41.53
C SER A 71 0.37 -5.83 -41.86
N GLU A 72 -0.10 -7.09 -41.89
CA GLU A 72 0.71 -8.24 -42.29
C GLU A 72 1.27 -8.11 -43.71
N ALA A 73 0.46 -7.62 -44.66
CA ALA A 73 0.91 -7.36 -46.02
C ALA A 73 1.97 -6.24 -46.07
N TYR A 74 1.79 -5.14 -45.33
CA TYR A 74 2.80 -4.08 -45.22
C TYR A 74 4.11 -4.58 -44.61
N ILE A 75 4.05 -5.43 -43.57
CA ILE A 75 5.24 -6.08 -42.99
C ILE A 75 5.92 -7.02 -44.00
N GLY A 76 5.14 -7.77 -44.80
CA GLY A 76 5.66 -8.58 -45.91
C GLY A 76 6.44 -7.77 -46.95
N LEU A 77 6.05 -6.51 -47.16
CA LEU A 77 6.76 -5.53 -48.00
C LEU A 77 7.95 -4.85 -47.30
N SER A 78 8.23 -5.20 -46.04
CA SER A 78 9.23 -4.53 -45.20
C SER A 78 8.94 -3.04 -44.97
N ASP A 79 7.66 -2.65 -44.99
CA ASP A 79 7.20 -1.26 -44.80
C ASP A 79 6.48 -1.11 -43.45
N ALA A 80 7.25 -0.91 -42.38
CA ALA A 80 6.72 -0.85 -41.01
C ALA A 80 5.83 0.38 -40.72
N PRO A 81 6.12 1.61 -41.18
CA PRO A 81 5.29 2.77 -40.83
C PRO A 81 3.81 2.67 -41.29
N PRO A 82 3.48 2.23 -42.51
CA PRO A 82 2.10 1.98 -42.90
C PRO A 82 1.46 0.82 -42.14
N ALA A 83 2.23 -0.21 -41.78
CA ALA A 83 1.75 -1.32 -40.96
C ALA A 83 1.31 -0.84 -39.56
N VAL A 84 2.08 0.06 -38.94
CA VAL A 84 1.72 0.72 -37.67
C VAL A 84 0.48 1.59 -37.87
N ASN A 85 0.43 2.41 -38.92
CA ASN A 85 -0.69 3.33 -39.15
C ASN A 85 -2.03 2.59 -39.33
N VAL A 86 -2.07 1.51 -40.10
CA VAL A 86 -3.31 0.75 -40.30
C VAL A 86 -3.79 0.06 -39.02
N LEU A 87 -2.86 -0.44 -38.18
CA LEU A 87 -3.23 -1.00 -36.87
C LEU A 87 -3.74 0.08 -35.91
N LYS A 88 -3.18 1.30 -35.93
CA LYS A 88 -3.70 2.42 -35.14
C LYS A 88 -5.14 2.76 -35.52
N ILE A 89 -5.45 2.82 -36.81
CA ILE A 89 -6.82 3.04 -37.29
C ILE A 89 -7.74 1.92 -36.82
N GLY A 90 -7.29 0.66 -36.90
CA GLY A 90 -8.02 -0.49 -36.36
C GLY A 90 -8.30 -0.29 -34.87
N LEU A 91 -7.27 -0.01 -34.08
CA LEU A 91 -7.38 0.23 -32.64
C LEU A 91 -8.38 1.34 -32.27
N GLU A 92 -8.42 2.44 -33.04
CA GLU A 92 -9.38 3.54 -32.86
C GLU A 92 -10.81 3.18 -33.30
N SER A 93 -10.96 2.20 -34.20
CA SER A 93 -12.26 1.75 -34.73
C SER A 93 -13.01 0.80 -33.78
N PHE A 94 -12.32 0.25 -32.77
CA PHE A 94 -12.88 -0.67 -31.78
C PHE A 94 -12.60 -0.21 -30.33
N PRO A 95 -13.05 0.99 -29.91
CA PRO A 95 -12.70 1.60 -28.62
C PRO A 95 -13.31 0.90 -27.39
N ASP A 96 -14.27 -0.02 -27.59
CA ASP A 96 -14.93 -0.75 -26.50
C ASP A 96 -14.65 -2.26 -26.54
N ASP A 97 -13.95 -2.75 -27.57
CA ASP A 97 -13.65 -4.18 -27.73
C ASP A 97 -12.26 -4.48 -27.18
N ILE A 98 -12.20 -4.90 -25.91
CA ILE A 98 -10.94 -5.08 -25.20
C ILE A 98 -10.09 -6.19 -25.84
N GLU A 99 -10.71 -7.26 -26.36
CA GLU A 99 -9.98 -8.35 -27.00
C GLU A 99 -9.29 -7.87 -28.29
N LEU A 100 -10.01 -7.11 -29.12
CA LEU A 100 -9.44 -6.51 -30.32
C LEU A 100 -8.38 -5.45 -29.99
N GLN A 101 -8.60 -4.62 -28.98
CA GLN A 101 -7.58 -3.66 -28.55
C GLN A 101 -6.28 -4.35 -28.11
N THR A 102 -6.39 -5.44 -27.35
CA THR A 102 -5.24 -6.26 -26.95
C THR A 102 -4.50 -6.83 -28.16
N ASP A 103 -5.21 -7.38 -29.17
CA ASP A 103 -4.58 -7.89 -30.40
C ASP A 103 -3.87 -6.78 -31.19
N PHE A 104 -4.53 -5.63 -31.39
CA PHE A 104 -3.93 -4.48 -32.08
C PHE A 104 -2.69 -3.95 -31.37
N LEU A 105 -2.74 -3.76 -30.05
CA LEU A 105 -1.62 -3.28 -29.25
C LEU A 105 -0.45 -4.28 -29.24
N THR A 106 -0.73 -5.58 -29.15
CA THR A 106 0.31 -6.62 -29.20
C THR A 106 1.02 -6.63 -30.55
N ARG A 107 0.29 -6.45 -31.65
CA ARG A 107 0.86 -6.31 -33.00
C ARG A 107 1.66 -5.02 -33.16
N LEU A 108 1.16 -3.91 -32.62
CA LEU A 108 1.89 -2.63 -32.61
C LEU A 108 3.22 -2.76 -31.87
N ILE A 109 3.23 -3.39 -30.69
CA ILE A 109 4.45 -3.68 -29.91
C ILE A 109 5.42 -4.54 -30.72
N ALA A 110 4.94 -5.55 -31.44
CA ALA A 110 5.81 -6.42 -32.24
C ALA A 110 6.55 -5.67 -33.37
N ILE A 111 5.91 -4.64 -33.94
CA ILE A 111 6.41 -3.85 -35.08
C ILE A 111 7.24 -2.66 -34.60
N ASP A 112 6.76 -1.92 -33.60
CA ASP A 112 7.30 -0.66 -33.09
C ASP A 112 7.64 -0.78 -31.60
N LYS A 113 8.61 -1.66 -31.30
CA LYS A 113 9.02 -2.03 -29.93
C LYS A 113 9.51 -0.85 -29.09
N ILE A 114 9.99 0.22 -29.71
CA ILE A 114 10.59 1.35 -28.99
C ILE A 114 9.52 2.30 -28.45
N ASN A 115 8.28 2.19 -28.92
CA ASN A 115 7.21 3.10 -28.57
C ASN A 115 6.51 2.69 -27.28
N SER A 116 6.78 3.45 -26.22
CA SER A 116 6.25 3.23 -24.86
C SER A 116 4.73 3.37 -24.73
N ASP A 117 4.06 4.12 -25.62
CA ASP A 117 2.60 4.31 -25.56
C ASP A 117 1.85 2.99 -25.69
N TRP A 118 2.34 2.09 -26.56
CA TRP A 118 1.71 0.79 -26.76
C TRP A 118 1.77 -0.09 -25.52
N TYR A 119 2.90 -0.04 -24.79
CA TYR A 119 3.07 -0.75 -23.53
C TYR A 119 2.19 -0.17 -22.43
N LEU A 120 2.16 1.16 -22.27
CA LEU A 120 1.33 1.83 -21.27
C LEU A 120 -0.16 1.50 -21.48
N ARG A 121 -0.65 1.61 -22.71
CA ARG A 121 -2.06 1.34 -23.02
C ARG A 121 -2.44 -0.12 -22.77
N LEU A 122 -1.59 -1.07 -23.13
CA LEU A 122 -1.86 -2.47 -22.88
C LEU A 122 -1.71 -2.84 -21.40
N ALA A 123 -0.78 -2.20 -20.67
CA ALA A 123 -0.66 -2.38 -19.23
C ALA A 123 -1.94 -1.93 -18.51
N HIS A 124 -2.53 -0.80 -18.90
CA HIS A 124 -3.82 -0.37 -18.34
C HIS A 124 -4.96 -1.37 -18.61
N ILE A 125 -4.99 -1.99 -19.79
CA ILE A 125 -5.97 -3.06 -20.05
C ILE A 125 -5.78 -4.26 -19.10
N TYR A 126 -4.54 -4.61 -18.76
CA TYR A 126 -4.28 -5.67 -17.79
C TYR A 126 -4.64 -5.27 -16.37
N ILE A 127 -4.37 -4.03 -15.97
CA ILE A 127 -4.78 -3.47 -14.67
C ILE A 127 -6.31 -3.48 -14.53
N ASP A 128 -7.05 -3.12 -15.59
CA ASP A 128 -8.52 -3.14 -15.61
C ASP A 128 -9.11 -4.57 -15.58
N LYS A 129 -8.32 -5.59 -15.97
CA LYS A 129 -8.66 -7.02 -15.94
C LYS A 129 -8.18 -7.75 -14.66
N PRO A 130 -7.91 -7.01 -13.59
CA PRO A 130 -7.00 -7.36 -12.50
C PRO A 130 -5.92 -8.43 -12.80
N ASP A 131 -5.19 -8.27 -13.91
CA ASP A 131 -4.07 -9.14 -14.31
C ASP A 131 -2.73 -8.42 -14.06
N THR A 132 -2.41 -8.19 -12.79
CA THR A 132 -1.24 -7.42 -12.35
C THR A 132 0.07 -8.05 -12.83
N ASP A 133 0.18 -9.38 -12.79
CA ASP A 133 1.35 -10.13 -13.29
C ASP A 133 1.66 -9.80 -14.75
N SER A 134 0.64 -9.82 -15.60
CA SER A 134 0.79 -9.49 -17.02
C SER A 134 1.14 -8.02 -17.24
N ALA A 135 0.57 -7.11 -16.44
CA ALA A 135 0.92 -5.70 -16.47
C ALA A 135 2.41 -5.48 -16.11
N ILE A 136 2.87 -6.04 -15.00
CA ILE A 136 4.27 -5.94 -14.53
C ILE A 136 5.23 -6.55 -15.56
N ALA A 137 4.92 -7.72 -16.10
CA ALA A 137 5.75 -8.37 -17.11
C ALA A 137 5.87 -7.51 -18.38
N LEU A 138 4.77 -6.91 -18.83
CA LEU A 138 4.74 -6.03 -19.98
C LEU A 138 5.50 -4.73 -19.76
N LEU A 139 5.36 -4.10 -18.58
CA LEU A 139 6.08 -2.86 -18.25
C LEU A 139 7.59 -3.11 -18.22
N ASN A 140 8.04 -4.20 -17.59
CA ASN A 140 9.44 -4.63 -17.62
C ASN A 140 9.96 -4.85 -19.06
N GLN A 141 9.14 -5.49 -19.91
CA GLN A 141 9.47 -5.65 -21.32
C GLN A 141 9.67 -4.28 -22.00
N GLY A 142 8.73 -3.34 -21.81
CA GLY A 142 8.80 -2.00 -22.38
C GLY A 142 10.05 -1.24 -21.92
N ILE A 143 10.31 -1.19 -20.62
CA ILE A 143 11.49 -0.53 -20.01
C ILE A 143 12.81 -1.04 -20.61
N GLY A 144 12.87 -2.34 -20.94
CA GLY A 144 14.04 -2.99 -21.52
C GLY A 144 14.33 -2.64 -22.97
N VAL A 145 13.33 -2.18 -23.74
CA VAL A 145 13.46 -1.97 -25.20
C VAL A 145 13.18 -0.54 -25.66
N THR A 146 12.48 0.28 -24.86
CA THR A 146 12.20 1.68 -25.21
C THR A 146 13.49 2.50 -25.13
N ASP A 147 13.76 3.28 -26.18
CA ASP A 147 14.91 4.17 -26.30
C ASP A 147 14.77 5.38 -25.33
N MET A 148 15.88 6.08 -25.09
CA MET A 148 16.06 7.15 -24.10
C MET A 148 15.20 8.42 -24.29
N SER A 149 14.01 8.36 -24.92
CA SER A 149 13.00 9.39 -24.69
C SER A 149 12.63 9.32 -23.21
N VAL A 150 13.31 10.14 -22.40
CA VAL A 150 13.29 10.08 -20.92
C VAL A 150 11.86 10.01 -20.38
N ASP A 151 10.92 10.70 -21.02
CA ASP A 151 9.52 10.77 -20.60
C ASP A 151 8.77 9.43 -20.66
N GLY A 152 8.89 8.67 -21.76
CA GLY A 152 8.12 7.43 -21.95
C GLY A 152 8.60 6.29 -21.06
N LYS A 153 9.92 6.14 -20.92
CA LYS A 153 10.52 5.14 -20.03
C LYS A 153 10.28 5.47 -18.56
N VAL A 154 10.29 6.76 -18.19
CA VAL A 154 9.93 7.21 -16.84
C VAL A 154 8.49 6.85 -16.52
N LYS A 155 7.53 7.12 -17.41
CA LYS A 155 6.11 6.74 -17.20
C LYS A 155 5.92 5.23 -17.01
N LEU A 156 6.63 4.41 -17.78
CA LEU A 156 6.61 2.95 -17.59
C LEU A 156 7.17 2.55 -16.22
N GLN A 157 8.27 3.16 -15.80
CA GLN A 157 8.88 2.89 -14.49
C GLN A 157 7.99 3.37 -13.34
N GLU A 158 7.40 4.55 -13.43
CA GLU A 158 6.46 5.09 -12.43
C GLU A 158 5.26 4.16 -12.24
N LEU A 159 4.65 3.70 -13.34
CA LEU A 159 3.53 2.76 -13.26
C LEU A 159 3.97 1.39 -12.70
N LEU A 160 5.17 0.92 -13.06
CA LEU A 160 5.71 -0.34 -12.54
C LEU A 160 5.95 -0.26 -11.03
N ASP A 161 6.57 0.82 -10.56
CA ASP A 161 6.85 1.06 -9.14
C ASP A 161 5.54 1.16 -8.34
N GLU A 162 4.52 1.82 -8.90
CA GLU A 162 3.18 1.89 -8.30
C GLU A 162 2.55 0.50 -8.17
N LEU A 163 2.56 -0.32 -9.22
CA LEU A 163 1.98 -1.67 -9.16
C LEU A 163 2.71 -2.58 -8.16
N ILE A 164 4.04 -2.58 -8.16
CA ILE A 164 4.84 -3.35 -7.21
C ILE A 164 4.53 -2.91 -5.77
N TYR A 165 4.44 -1.60 -5.53
CA TYR A 165 4.10 -1.08 -4.22
C TYR A 165 2.70 -1.53 -3.76
N GLN A 166 1.70 -1.50 -4.66
CA GLN A 166 0.35 -1.95 -4.32
C GLN A 166 0.28 -3.45 -4.05
N GLU A 167 1.01 -4.27 -4.83
CA GLU A 167 1.08 -5.72 -4.63
C GLU A 167 1.73 -6.08 -3.29
N GLU A 168 2.87 -5.48 -2.98
CA GLU A 168 3.55 -5.68 -1.69
C GLU A 168 2.68 -5.21 -0.51
N ARG A 169 1.97 -4.09 -0.68
CA ARG A 169 1.00 -3.58 0.30
C ARG A 169 -0.14 -4.57 0.53
N GLU A 170 -0.73 -5.11 -0.53
CA GLU A 170 -1.84 -6.05 -0.46
C GLU A 170 -1.41 -7.36 0.22
N GLU A 171 -0.27 -7.92 -0.17
CA GLU A 171 0.28 -9.14 0.44
C GLU A 171 0.57 -8.93 1.94
N SER A 172 1.25 -7.83 2.28
CA SER A 172 1.60 -7.51 3.67
C SER A 172 0.35 -7.27 4.52
N THR A 173 -0.68 -6.61 3.96
CA THR A 173 -1.97 -6.40 4.62
C THR A 173 -2.71 -7.72 4.84
N ALA A 174 -2.75 -8.60 3.83
CA ALA A 174 -3.39 -9.90 3.91
C ALA A 174 -2.76 -10.80 4.99
N LEU A 175 -1.46 -10.63 5.27
CA LEU A 175 -0.77 -11.28 6.37
C LEU A 175 -1.10 -10.64 7.73
N ALA A 176 -1.12 -9.31 7.83
CA ALA A 176 -1.30 -8.60 9.09
C ALA A 176 -2.72 -8.67 9.67
N VAL A 177 -3.75 -8.61 8.82
CA VAL A 177 -5.17 -8.61 9.24
C VAL A 177 -5.54 -9.82 10.12
N PRO A 178 -5.25 -11.09 9.75
CA PRO A 178 -5.60 -12.24 10.59
C PRO A 178 -4.86 -12.24 11.93
N ILE A 179 -3.58 -11.82 11.96
CA ILE A 179 -2.80 -11.71 13.19
C ILE A 179 -3.45 -10.72 14.16
N LEU A 180 -3.85 -9.55 13.66
CA LEU A 180 -4.58 -8.56 14.46
C LEU A 180 -5.96 -9.04 14.88
N GLY A 181 -6.64 -9.85 14.07
CA GLY A 181 -7.89 -10.50 14.43
C GLY A 181 -7.77 -11.42 15.64
N GLU A 182 -6.70 -12.22 15.71
CA GLU A 182 -6.41 -13.08 16.86
C GLU A 182 -6.11 -12.27 18.12
N ILE A 183 -5.29 -11.23 18.00
CA ILE A 183 -4.97 -10.36 19.14
C ILE A 183 -6.22 -9.62 19.63
N ALA A 184 -7.06 -9.11 18.73
CA ALA A 184 -8.31 -8.44 19.09
C ALA A 184 -9.26 -9.38 19.84
N ALA A 185 -9.33 -10.66 19.46
CA ALA A 185 -10.11 -11.66 20.19
C ALA A 185 -9.59 -11.86 21.62
N LEU A 186 -8.27 -11.90 21.83
CA LEU A 186 -7.65 -12.00 23.15
C LEU A 186 -7.90 -10.75 24.00
N CYS A 187 -7.85 -9.55 23.39
CA CYS A 187 -8.22 -8.31 24.06
C CYS A 187 -9.67 -8.32 24.52
N ALA A 188 -10.60 -8.77 23.67
CA ALA A 188 -12.03 -8.84 23.96
C ALA A 188 -12.35 -9.81 25.12
N THR A 189 -11.55 -10.87 25.29
CA THR A 189 -11.68 -11.83 26.40
C THR A 189 -10.78 -11.50 27.60
N GLU A 190 -10.21 -10.29 27.64
CA GLU A 190 -9.30 -9.81 28.68
C GLU A 190 -8.11 -10.77 28.97
N SER A 191 -7.68 -11.51 27.95
CA SER A 191 -6.61 -12.52 28.03
C SER A 191 -5.25 -11.90 27.75
N TYR A 192 -4.85 -10.92 28.58
CA TYR A 192 -3.73 -10.03 28.29
C TYR A 192 -2.36 -10.73 28.23
N ASP A 193 -2.10 -11.75 29.05
CA ASP A 193 -0.83 -12.49 28.97
C ASP A 193 -0.62 -13.10 27.57
N ALA A 194 -1.68 -13.65 26.98
CA ALA A 194 -1.65 -14.20 25.62
C ALA A 194 -1.46 -13.10 24.55
N VAL A 195 -1.91 -11.86 24.80
CA VAL A 195 -1.62 -10.72 23.92
C VAL A 195 -0.12 -10.45 23.88
N PHE A 196 0.54 -10.43 25.05
CA PHE A 196 2.00 -10.24 25.11
C PHE A 196 2.77 -11.41 24.50
N GLU A 197 2.31 -12.65 24.65
CA GLU A 197 2.88 -13.81 23.94
C GLU A 197 2.79 -13.64 22.42
N LYS A 198 1.66 -13.13 21.92
CA LYS A 198 1.50 -12.83 20.48
C LYS A 198 2.40 -11.69 20.02
N MET A 199 2.50 -10.59 20.78
CA MET A 199 3.40 -9.48 20.46
C MET A 199 4.89 -9.88 20.40
N GLN A 200 5.26 -10.96 21.09
CA GLN A 200 6.61 -11.54 21.09
C GLN A 200 6.92 -12.42 19.87
N SER A 201 5.89 -12.79 19.10
CA SER A 201 6.03 -13.78 18.02
C SER A 201 6.63 -13.19 16.75
N GLU A 202 7.26 -14.05 15.94
CA GLU A 202 7.66 -13.70 14.57
C GLU A 202 6.47 -13.27 13.69
N GLU A 203 5.27 -13.76 14.01
CA GLU A 203 4.03 -13.36 13.31
C GLU A 203 3.75 -11.88 13.51
N PHE A 204 3.85 -11.37 14.74
CA PHE A 204 3.64 -9.95 15.03
C PHE A 204 4.69 -9.05 14.36
N GLY A 205 5.91 -9.56 14.14
CA GLY A 205 6.94 -8.86 13.37
C GLY A 205 6.51 -8.53 11.93
N LYS A 206 5.59 -9.29 11.34
CA LYS A 206 5.02 -8.99 10.02
C LYS A 206 4.10 -7.76 10.06
N VAL A 207 3.39 -7.56 11.18
CA VAL A 207 2.52 -6.40 11.38
C VAL A 207 3.37 -5.13 11.54
N THR A 208 4.44 -5.19 12.32
CA THR A 208 5.33 -4.03 12.50
C THR A 208 6.08 -3.69 11.21
N ALA A 209 6.48 -4.69 10.42
CA ALA A 209 7.07 -4.47 9.09
C ALA A 209 6.09 -3.77 8.13
N LEU A 210 4.79 -4.10 8.19
CA LEU A 210 3.76 -3.37 7.44
C LEU A 210 3.66 -1.91 7.88
N VAL A 211 3.68 -1.63 9.19
CA VAL A 211 3.67 -0.26 9.72
C VAL A 211 4.89 0.53 9.20
N ASP A 212 6.07 -0.09 9.18
CA ASP A 212 7.28 0.54 8.61
C ASP A 212 7.18 0.82 7.12
N PHE A 213 6.61 -0.14 6.37
CA PHE A 213 6.38 -0.02 4.94
C PHE A 213 5.40 1.11 4.61
N LEU A 214 4.29 1.19 5.36
CA LEU A 214 3.26 2.22 5.18
C LEU A 214 3.72 3.61 5.68
N ARG A 215 4.59 3.64 6.70
CA ARG A 215 5.01 4.85 7.43
C ARG A 215 3.86 5.58 8.14
N GLU A 216 2.80 4.84 8.45
CA GLU A 216 1.62 5.31 9.17
C GLU A 216 1.05 4.16 10.01
N PRO A 217 0.24 4.44 11.04
CA PRO A 217 -0.41 3.40 11.82
C PRO A 217 -1.28 2.49 10.94
N PHE A 218 -1.22 1.19 11.20
CA PHE A 218 -2.10 0.23 10.53
C PHE A 218 -3.27 -0.12 11.45
N ILE A 219 -4.50 0.17 11.02
CA ILE A 219 -5.73 -0.07 11.78
C ILE A 219 -6.56 -1.14 11.07
N SER A 220 -7.03 -2.12 11.82
CA SER A 220 -7.82 -3.25 11.36
C SER A 220 -9.18 -3.28 12.08
N GLU A 221 -10.24 -3.47 11.31
CA GLU A 221 -11.56 -3.80 11.82
C GLU A 221 -11.72 -5.32 11.87
N THR A 222 -12.05 -5.85 13.05
CA THR A 222 -12.16 -7.29 13.28
C THR A 222 -13.54 -7.63 13.84
N PRO A 223 -13.98 -8.89 13.78
CA PRO A 223 -15.21 -9.32 14.45
C PRO A 223 -15.24 -9.05 15.96
N SER A 224 -14.06 -8.92 16.58
CA SER A 224 -13.90 -8.68 18.02
C SER A 224 -13.72 -7.21 18.36
N GLY A 225 -13.85 -6.27 17.41
CA GLY A 225 -13.62 -4.85 17.61
C GLY A 225 -12.47 -4.29 16.76
N ARG A 226 -12.11 -3.03 17.00
CA ARG A 226 -11.05 -2.34 16.24
C ARG A 226 -9.73 -2.38 16.97
N ILE A 227 -8.66 -2.58 16.21
CA ILE A 227 -7.30 -2.72 16.71
C ILE A 227 -6.33 -2.02 15.76
N GLY A 228 -5.30 -1.38 16.28
CA GLY A 228 -4.27 -0.73 15.47
C GLY A 228 -2.89 -0.83 16.07
N VAL A 229 -1.87 -0.77 15.21
CA VAL A 229 -0.46 -0.76 15.60
C VAL A 229 0.15 0.57 15.19
N TYR A 230 0.81 1.21 16.15
CA TYR A 230 1.30 2.58 16.05
C TYR A 230 2.79 2.60 16.31
N GLY A 231 3.54 3.24 15.41
CA GLY A 231 4.92 3.60 15.69
C GLY A 231 4.98 4.62 16.83
N VAL A 232 5.83 4.37 17.82
CA VAL A 232 6.08 5.28 18.95
C VAL A 232 7.58 5.39 19.20
N ASP A 233 7.98 6.47 19.86
CA ASP A 233 9.34 6.61 20.38
C ASP A 233 9.38 6.10 21.83
N SER A 234 9.68 4.81 22.01
CA SER A 234 9.91 4.24 23.34
C SER A 234 11.05 3.24 23.32
N THR A 235 12.14 3.60 23.99
CA THR A 235 13.30 2.74 24.18
C THR A 235 13.08 1.66 25.25
N THR A 236 12.05 1.80 26.08
CA THR A 236 11.78 0.88 27.21
C THR A 236 10.73 -0.16 26.86
N TYR A 237 9.72 0.20 26.08
CA TYR A 237 8.57 -0.66 25.76
C TYR A 237 8.37 -0.88 24.26
N GLY A 238 9.40 -0.53 23.47
CA GLY A 238 9.49 -0.85 22.06
C GLY A 238 8.92 0.26 21.17
N ASN A 239 9.31 0.22 19.90
CA ASN A 239 8.95 1.25 18.92
C ASN A 239 7.52 1.09 18.36
N TYR A 240 6.78 0.08 18.81
CA TYR A 240 5.41 -0.15 18.37
C TYR A 240 4.51 -0.43 19.57
N MET A 241 3.36 0.23 19.56
CA MET A 241 2.32 0.00 20.55
C MET A 241 1.03 -0.44 19.86
N LEU A 242 0.30 -1.33 20.53
CA LEU A 242 -0.96 -1.86 20.06
C LEU A 242 -2.10 -1.19 20.80
N TYR A 243 -3.05 -0.63 20.05
CA TYR A 243 -4.30 -0.08 20.57
C TYR A 243 -5.44 -1.01 20.23
N TYR A 244 -6.30 -1.31 21.20
CA TYR A 244 -7.58 -1.99 20.97
C TYR A 244 -8.68 -1.20 21.68
N GLY A 245 -9.69 -0.71 20.98
CA GLY A 245 -10.67 0.18 21.58
C GLY A 245 -11.57 0.90 20.58
N ASP A 246 -12.20 1.96 21.07
CA ASP A 246 -13.12 2.77 20.27
C ASP A 246 -12.34 3.70 19.32
N TYR A 247 -12.94 3.94 18.16
CA TYR A 247 -12.42 4.86 17.16
C TYR A 247 -13.54 5.78 16.69
N LEU A 248 -13.18 7.03 16.38
CA LEU A 248 -14.03 7.99 15.68
C LEU A 248 -13.26 8.46 14.45
N ASP A 249 -13.76 8.16 13.26
CA ASP A 249 -13.11 8.52 11.98
C ASP A 249 -11.63 8.10 11.92
N ASP A 250 -11.35 6.86 12.33
CA ASP A 250 -10.00 6.24 12.39
C ASP A 250 -9.03 6.90 13.38
N VAL A 251 -9.53 7.78 14.24
CA VAL A 251 -8.81 8.38 15.37
C VAL A 251 -9.19 7.68 16.67
N ARG A 252 -8.20 7.34 17.51
CA ARG A 252 -8.46 6.70 18.82
C ARG A 252 -9.35 7.59 19.69
N ASN A 253 -10.40 7.00 20.25
CA ASN A 253 -11.41 7.73 21.01
C ASN A 253 -12.05 6.82 22.08
N GLY A 254 -13.01 7.34 22.85
CA GLY A 254 -13.80 6.53 23.78
C GLY A 254 -12.95 5.78 24.81
N ASN A 255 -13.12 4.46 24.92
CA ASN A 255 -12.31 3.61 25.79
C ASN A 255 -11.36 2.76 24.98
N GLY A 256 -10.15 2.55 25.51
CA GLY A 256 -9.15 1.74 24.84
C GLY A 256 -8.15 1.08 25.77
N LEU A 257 -7.52 0.05 25.21
CA LEU A 257 -6.38 -0.66 25.74
C LEU A 257 -5.16 -0.28 24.91
N TRP A 258 -4.00 -0.21 25.56
CA TRP A 258 -2.75 0.22 24.96
C TRP A 258 -1.61 -0.65 25.51
N PHE A 259 -0.92 -1.35 24.61
CA PHE A 259 0.07 -2.37 24.96
C PHE A 259 1.43 -2.01 24.35
N GLY A 260 2.48 -2.11 25.16
CA GLY A 260 3.87 -1.97 24.74
C GLY A 260 4.70 -3.16 25.21
N TYR A 261 5.64 -3.60 24.38
CA TYR A 261 6.52 -4.73 24.69
C TYR A 261 7.93 -4.51 24.13
N TYR A 262 8.95 -4.74 24.96
CA TYR A 262 10.34 -4.80 24.49
C TYR A 262 11.24 -5.60 25.44
N GLU A 263 11.93 -6.61 24.90
CA GLU A 263 12.93 -7.42 25.64
C GLU A 263 12.46 -7.88 27.04
N GLY A 264 11.23 -8.38 27.10
CA GLY A 264 10.59 -8.84 28.32
C GLY A 264 9.86 -7.75 29.11
N GLN A 265 10.09 -6.47 28.85
CA GLN A 265 9.38 -5.36 29.50
C GLN A 265 7.96 -5.25 28.96
N ASN A 266 6.97 -5.31 29.84
CA ASN A 266 5.56 -5.23 29.47
C ASN A 266 4.94 -3.95 30.01
N TYR A 267 4.18 -3.28 29.14
CA TYR A 267 3.42 -2.08 29.44
C TYR A 267 1.98 -2.26 28.99
N PHE A 268 1.05 -1.99 29.90
CA PHE A 268 -0.38 -2.03 29.65
C PHE A 268 -1.04 -0.77 30.20
N ALA A 269 -1.87 -0.11 29.41
CA ALA A 269 -2.71 0.99 29.83
C ALA A 269 -4.16 0.76 29.40
N LYS A 270 -5.12 1.05 30.28
CA LYS A 270 -6.56 0.93 30.04
C LYS A 270 -7.26 2.19 30.55
N GLY A 271 -8.05 2.83 29.70
CA GLY A 271 -8.75 4.04 30.09
C GLY A 271 -9.39 4.79 28.94
N SER A 272 -9.66 6.07 29.17
CA SER A 272 -10.34 6.95 28.23
C SER A 272 -9.40 7.66 27.25
N TRP A 273 -9.91 7.90 26.05
CA TRP A 273 -9.20 8.47 24.90
C TRP A 273 -10.05 9.55 24.24
N GLN A 274 -9.40 10.64 23.85
CA GLN A 274 -10.01 11.74 23.12
C GLN A 274 -8.99 12.31 22.14
N ASP A 275 -9.41 12.46 20.87
CA ASP A 275 -8.62 13.09 19.81
C ASP A 275 -7.18 12.53 19.72
N ASP A 276 -7.12 11.21 19.59
CA ASP A 276 -5.91 10.39 19.50
C ASP A 276 -5.03 10.32 20.75
N LYS A 277 -5.45 10.95 21.85
CA LYS A 277 -4.67 10.99 23.09
C LYS A 277 -5.40 10.32 24.25
N PRO A 278 -4.67 9.72 25.19
CA PRO A 278 -5.23 9.35 26.48
C PRO A 278 -5.71 10.61 27.21
N ASP A 279 -6.99 10.65 27.59
CA ASP A 279 -7.60 11.80 28.25
C ASP A 279 -8.76 11.32 29.14
N GLY A 280 -8.69 11.62 30.44
CA GLY A 280 -9.57 11.07 31.47
C GLY A 280 -8.88 10.05 32.37
N GLU A 281 -9.66 9.14 32.97
CA GLU A 281 -9.13 8.14 33.90
C GLU A 281 -8.34 7.05 33.17
N MET A 282 -7.19 6.69 33.75
CA MET A 282 -6.28 5.68 33.22
C MET A 282 -5.79 4.75 34.33
N THR A 283 -5.68 3.47 34.00
CA THR A 283 -4.96 2.47 34.80
C THR A 283 -3.80 1.92 33.97
N ILE A 284 -2.58 2.08 34.47
CA ILE A 284 -1.36 1.49 33.91
C ILE A 284 -0.93 0.29 34.77
N LYS A 285 -0.49 -0.78 34.11
CA LYS A 285 0.24 -1.90 34.70
C LYS A 285 1.54 -2.15 33.94
N GLU A 286 2.63 -2.28 34.67
CA GLU A 286 3.95 -2.59 34.11
C GLU A 286 4.62 -3.72 34.91
N TRP A 287 5.32 -4.61 34.21
CA TRP A 287 6.08 -5.71 34.82
C TRP A 287 7.30 -6.12 34.00
N ASN A 288 8.19 -6.89 34.67
CA ASN A 288 9.50 -7.39 34.21
C ASN A 288 10.67 -6.39 34.28
N SER A 289 11.78 -6.66 33.58
CA SER A 289 13.22 -6.66 33.96
C SER A 289 13.90 -5.45 34.65
N GLY A 290 13.15 -4.51 35.24
CA GLY A 290 13.65 -3.42 36.09
C GLY A 290 13.03 -3.33 37.49
N LEU A 291 12.03 -4.16 37.80
CA LEU A 291 11.38 -4.17 39.11
C LEU A 291 12.22 -4.93 40.17
N ALA A 292 12.03 -4.57 41.44
CA ALA A 292 12.65 -5.31 42.54
C ALA A 292 12.16 -6.78 42.54
N GLU A 293 13.01 -7.71 42.99
CA GLU A 293 12.80 -9.18 42.89
C GLU A 293 11.43 -9.67 43.40
N ASN A 294 10.80 -8.94 44.32
CA ASN A 294 9.51 -9.30 44.91
C ASN A 294 8.31 -8.46 44.41
N VAL A 295 8.51 -7.56 43.44
CA VAL A 295 7.44 -6.76 42.83
C VAL A 295 7.00 -7.43 41.54
N ILE A 296 5.73 -7.83 41.50
CA ILE A 296 5.10 -8.46 40.33
C ILE A 296 4.65 -7.36 39.36
N TYR A 297 3.88 -6.39 39.85
CA TYR A 297 3.38 -5.27 39.03
C TYR A 297 3.65 -3.93 39.68
N ARG A 298 3.96 -2.94 38.86
CA ARG A 298 3.74 -1.53 39.18
C ARG A 298 2.38 -1.14 38.62
N ILE A 299 1.53 -0.55 39.46
CA ILE A 299 0.17 -0.15 39.09
C ILE A 299 -0.03 1.33 39.40
N ILE A 300 -0.37 2.10 38.37
CA ILE A 300 -0.58 3.55 38.47
C ILE A 300 -2.00 3.84 38.02
N THR A 301 -2.76 4.63 38.79
CA THR A 301 -4.14 4.96 38.45
C THR A 301 -4.46 6.42 38.78
N GLY A 302 -5.14 7.10 37.87
CA GLY A 302 -5.68 8.44 38.08
C GLY A 302 -5.98 9.14 36.76
N SER A 303 -6.10 10.47 36.80
CA SER A 303 -6.48 11.26 35.63
C SER A 303 -5.28 11.63 34.75
N VAL A 304 -5.51 11.59 33.44
CA VAL A 304 -4.58 11.99 32.39
C VAL A 304 -5.21 13.13 31.59
N VAL A 305 -4.41 14.10 31.15
CA VAL A 305 -4.82 15.15 30.22
C VAL A 305 -3.81 15.21 29.08
N ASN A 306 -4.27 15.02 27.84
CA ASN A 306 -3.39 14.94 26.65
C ASN A 306 -2.20 13.98 26.81
N GLY A 307 -2.41 12.81 27.41
CA GLY A 307 -1.36 11.80 27.63
C GLY A 307 -0.50 12.01 28.87
N LEU A 308 -0.60 13.14 29.58
CA LEU A 308 0.21 13.44 30.78
C LEU A 308 -0.58 13.26 32.07
N TRP A 309 0.04 12.69 33.11
CA TRP A 309 -0.59 12.55 34.42
C TRP A 309 -0.95 13.92 34.99
N ASN A 310 -2.16 14.08 35.54
CA ASN A 310 -2.61 15.36 36.05
C ASN A 310 -3.60 15.20 37.21
N GLY A 311 -3.32 15.86 38.33
CA GLY A 311 -4.13 15.74 39.55
C GLY A 311 -3.63 14.66 40.50
N ASP A 312 -4.54 14.09 41.28
CA ASP A 312 -4.24 13.09 42.30
C ASP A 312 -4.12 11.70 41.66
N ILE A 313 -2.96 11.07 41.82
CA ILE A 313 -2.63 9.78 41.22
C ILE A 313 -2.28 8.79 42.33
N ILE A 314 -2.71 7.54 42.18
CA ILE A 314 -2.35 6.43 43.07
C ILE A 314 -1.25 5.62 42.41
N TRP A 315 -0.10 5.55 43.08
CA TRP A 315 1.01 4.70 42.69
C TRP A 315 1.11 3.51 43.63
N SER A 316 1.11 2.29 43.12
CA SER A 316 1.06 1.07 43.94
C SER A 316 1.90 -0.07 43.36
N PHE A 317 2.20 -1.06 44.20
CA PHE A 317 3.06 -2.19 43.84
C PHE A 317 2.43 -3.51 44.28
N GLU A 318 2.19 -4.40 43.35
CA GLU A 318 1.68 -5.73 43.66
C GLU A 318 2.82 -6.68 44.01
N ARG A 319 2.68 -7.40 45.13
CA ARG A 319 3.61 -8.44 45.61
C ARG A 319 2.80 -9.62 46.10
N ASP A 320 3.20 -10.85 45.75
CA ASP A 320 2.51 -12.08 46.19
C ASP A 320 0.98 -12.06 45.98
N SER A 321 0.50 -11.43 44.90
CA SER A 321 -0.94 -11.21 44.60
C SER A 321 -1.70 -10.28 45.55
N GLU A 322 -0.99 -9.49 46.36
CA GLU A 322 -1.56 -8.42 47.19
C GLU A 322 -1.07 -7.05 46.74
N LEU A 323 -1.98 -6.08 46.70
CA LEU A 323 -1.62 -4.69 46.45
C LEU A 323 -0.92 -4.13 47.70
N THR A 324 0.36 -3.85 47.58
CA THR A 324 1.17 -3.28 48.66
C THR A 324 1.67 -1.89 48.29
N HIS A 325 2.15 -1.13 49.28
CA HIS A 325 2.90 0.11 49.04
C HIS A 325 2.12 1.12 48.19
N ILE A 326 0.94 1.53 48.69
CA ILE A 326 0.05 2.47 48.02
C ILE A 326 0.48 3.90 48.39
N PHE A 327 0.98 4.65 47.42
CA PHE A 327 1.43 6.03 47.56
C PHE A 327 0.50 6.97 46.80
N PRO A 328 -0.28 7.82 47.50
CA PRO A 328 -0.93 8.94 46.84
C PRO A 328 0.13 9.97 46.47
N VAL A 329 0.18 10.33 45.20
CA VAL A 329 1.08 11.33 44.63
C VAL A 329 0.25 12.33 43.83
N LYS A 330 0.86 13.46 43.48
CA LYS A 330 0.18 14.49 42.69
C LYS A 330 1.04 14.95 41.54
N PHE A 331 0.40 15.16 40.40
CA PHE A 331 1.02 15.66 39.18
C PHE A 331 0.35 16.95 38.70
N GLU A 332 1.13 17.81 38.07
CA GLU A 332 0.65 18.95 37.30
C GLU A 332 1.19 18.84 35.87
N MET A 333 0.33 18.44 34.93
CA MET A 333 0.67 18.23 33.52
C MET A 333 1.97 17.41 33.32
N GLY A 334 2.02 16.24 33.96
CA GLY A 334 3.14 15.30 33.88
C GLY A 334 4.30 15.60 34.80
N HIS A 335 4.36 16.76 35.46
CA HIS A 335 5.40 17.06 36.43
C HIS A 335 5.01 16.67 37.85
N TRP A 336 5.95 16.07 38.57
CA TRP A 336 5.79 15.74 39.97
C TRP A 336 5.54 16.99 40.84
N VAL A 337 4.51 16.96 41.69
CA VAL A 337 4.37 17.96 42.76
C VAL A 337 5.29 17.58 43.92
N ILE A 338 6.38 18.34 44.06
CA ILE A 338 7.39 18.08 45.10
C ILE A 338 6.92 18.61 46.45
N LEU A 339 6.84 17.73 47.44
CA LEU A 339 6.46 18.05 48.82
C LEU A 339 7.65 18.52 49.66
N GLU A 340 8.82 17.93 49.43
CA GLU A 340 10.04 18.25 50.19
C GLU A 340 11.28 17.86 49.38
N VAL A 341 12.33 18.68 49.43
CA VAL A 341 13.64 18.37 48.85
C VAL A 341 14.59 17.98 49.97
N LYS A 342 15.17 16.78 49.90
CA LYS A 342 16.16 16.29 50.86
C LYS A 342 17.50 16.10 50.16
N ASN A 343 18.54 16.68 50.73
CA ASN A 343 19.91 16.34 50.37
C ASN A 343 20.36 15.25 51.35
N ASP A 344 20.57 14.04 50.84
CA ASP A 344 21.10 12.97 51.67
C ASP A 344 22.60 13.19 51.85
N ASN A 345 23.01 13.40 53.11
CA ASN A 345 24.39 13.74 53.45
C ASN A 345 25.34 12.54 53.27
N ASP A 346 24.81 11.32 53.18
CA ASP A 346 25.60 10.09 53.12
C ASP A 346 26.00 9.67 51.69
N ASP A 347 25.17 9.98 50.68
CA ASP A 347 25.46 9.68 49.26
C ASP A 347 25.57 10.92 48.36
N GLY A 348 25.32 12.11 48.91
CA GLY A 348 25.36 13.39 48.20
C GLY A 348 24.24 13.58 47.17
N LYS A 349 23.23 12.70 47.16
CA LYS A 349 22.14 12.76 46.18
C LYS A 349 20.96 13.57 46.73
N THR A 350 20.44 14.43 45.88
CA THR A 350 19.16 15.12 46.12
C THR A 350 18.01 14.16 45.84
N ARG A 351 17.10 14.02 46.80
CA ARG A 351 15.86 13.25 46.67
C ARG A 351 14.67 14.20 46.80
N TYR A 352 13.71 14.05 45.90
CA TYR A 352 12.51 14.87 45.86
C TYR A 352 11.35 14.04 46.37
N ILE A 353 10.86 14.36 47.56
CA ILE A 353 9.76 13.64 48.21
C ILE A 353 8.45 14.03 47.55
N VAL A 354 7.70 13.03 47.09
CA VAL A 354 6.43 13.20 46.36
C VAL A 354 5.23 12.57 47.07
N SER A 355 5.48 11.72 48.07
CA SER A 355 4.45 11.23 49.00
C SER A 355 5.03 10.97 50.39
N LYS A 356 4.26 11.29 51.44
CA LYS A 356 4.60 11.04 52.85
C LYS A 356 3.64 10.07 53.56
N SER A 357 2.61 9.61 52.85
CA SER A 357 1.50 8.82 53.41
C SER A 357 1.32 7.51 52.64
N GLY A 358 2.42 6.82 52.35
CA GLY A 358 2.37 5.51 51.72
C GLY A 358 1.89 4.45 52.70
N ASN A 359 0.91 3.63 52.34
CA ASN A 359 0.58 2.46 53.16
C ASN A 359 1.45 1.26 52.74
N THR A 360 2.34 0.79 53.61
CA THR A 360 3.20 -0.37 53.33
C THR A 360 2.64 -1.64 53.98
N SER A 361 3.02 -2.80 53.43
CA SER A 361 2.69 -4.12 54.00
C SER A 361 3.17 -4.30 55.45
N ASP A 362 4.12 -3.47 55.88
CA ASP A 362 4.81 -3.58 57.17
C ASP A 362 4.16 -2.69 58.25
N ASN A 363 2.91 -2.24 58.05
CA ASN A 363 2.14 -1.37 58.96
C ASN A 363 2.78 -0.01 59.29
N ASN A 364 3.71 0.49 58.46
CA ASN A 364 4.34 1.79 58.61
C ASN A 364 3.90 2.76 57.50
N THR A 365 3.87 4.07 57.80
CA THR A 365 3.73 5.11 56.77
C THR A 365 5.03 5.23 55.98
N GLY A 366 5.00 4.90 54.69
CA GLY A 366 6.12 5.01 53.77
C GLY A 366 6.26 6.39 53.12
N VAL A 367 7.47 6.67 52.62
CA VAL A 367 7.79 7.89 51.85
C VAL A 367 8.19 7.48 50.43
N MET A 368 7.65 8.16 49.42
CA MET A 368 8.04 7.99 48.01
C MET A 368 8.83 9.21 47.55
N SER A 369 9.87 8.97 46.75
CA SER A 369 10.71 10.03 46.17
C SER A 369 11.07 9.75 44.72
N THR A 370 11.15 10.80 43.90
CA THR A 370 11.74 10.75 42.56
C THR A 370 13.17 11.32 42.56
N LYS A 371 13.98 10.88 41.58
CA LYS A 371 15.32 11.43 41.29
C LYS A 371 15.32 12.34 40.07
N THR A 372 14.25 12.33 39.29
CA THR A 372 14.12 13.02 38.01
C THR A 372 12.87 13.91 38.01
N PRO A 373 12.82 14.93 38.89
CA PRO A 373 11.61 15.73 39.10
C PRO A 373 11.17 16.56 37.89
N ASN A 374 12.06 16.71 36.90
CA ASN A 374 11.82 17.49 35.69
C ASN A 374 11.42 16.63 34.49
N GLU A 375 11.53 15.30 34.59
CA GLU A 375 11.02 14.40 33.54
C GLU A 375 9.49 14.42 33.56
N LEU A 376 8.89 14.39 32.37
CA LEU A 376 7.45 14.27 32.22
C LEU A 376 7.01 12.83 32.44
N GLU A 377 5.93 12.67 33.18
CA GLU A 377 5.31 11.38 33.45
C GLU A 377 3.90 11.33 32.84
N GLY A 378 3.54 10.18 32.29
CA GLY A 378 2.27 10.02 31.59
C GLY A 378 2.10 8.63 31.01
N VAL A 379 1.28 8.55 29.97
CA VAL A 379 1.09 7.34 29.17
C VAL A 379 2.23 7.24 28.16
N ILE A 380 2.95 6.11 28.16
CA ILE A 380 4.10 5.88 27.28
C ILE A 380 3.65 5.94 25.82
N GLY A 381 4.46 6.57 24.98
CA GLY A 381 4.15 6.87 23.57
C GLY A 381 3.56 8.27 23.37
N PHE A 382 3.21 8.98 24.46
CA PHE A 382 2.68 10.35 24.44
C PHE A 382 3.49 11.33 25.27
N ILE A 383 4.61 10.87 25.83
CA ILE A 383 5.59 11.70 26.52
C ILE A 383 6.65 12.04 25.47
N HIS A 384 6.77 13.32 25.13
CA HIS A 384 7.82 13.83 24.27
C HIS A 384 8.75 14.70 25.11
N GLU A 385 10.06 14.43 25.03
CA GLU A 385 11.10 15.21 25.73
C GLU A 385 11.21 16.65 25.23
#